data_AF-A0A6N7RLV1-F1
#
_entry.id   AF-A0A6N7RLV1-F1
#
_cell.length_a   1.000
_cell.length_b   1.000
_cell.length_c   1.000
_cell.angle_alpha   90.00
_cell.angle_beta   90.00
_cell.angle_gamma   90.00
#
_symmetry.space_group_name_H-M   'P 1'
#
loop_
_entity.id
_entity.type
_entity.pdbx_description
1 polymer ?
#
loop_
_entity_poly.entity_id
_entity_poly.type
_entity_poly.pdbx_seq_one_letter_code
_entity_poly.pdbx_strand_id
1 'polypeptide(L)'
;MAIDLSRLRRGSVHDRRPWHGSAFIVEALVLLVFLIASLAVLMQVIGGAHERGEDADRLSNAIILASNDAETFAADPTAGDLVTTYALVNGELIVEAGNDAPERADRYDVTRTVQAQAQQTGTLYEAHIEVTSDDAIVYQVDTARYVSNEGVQR
;
A
#
# COMPACT_ATOMS: atom_id res chain seq x y z
N MET A 1 -68.72 -37.14 61.17
CA MET A 1 -67.67 -36.20 60.73
C MET A 1 -67.29 -36.59 59.32
N ALA A 2 -67.90 -35.97 58.31
CA ALA A 2 -67.64 -36.24 56.89
C ALA A 2 -66.75 -35.11 56.36
N ILE A 3 -65.61 -35.44 55.78
CA ILE A 3 -64.73 -34.47 55.14
C ILE A 3 -65.30 -34.21 53.74
N ASP A 4 -65.85 -33.01 53.55
CA ASP A 4 -66.35 -32.53 52.27
C ASP A 4 -65.17 -32.18 51.34
N LEU A 5 -64.91 -33.06 50.37
CA LEU A 5 -63.84 -32.94 49.37
C LEU A 5 -64.27 -32.19 48.11
N SER A 6 -65.45 -31.54 48.10
CA SER A 6 -65.97 -30.81 46.94
C SER A 6 -65.15 -29.57 46.52
N ARG A 7 -64.08 -29.22 47.25
CA ARG A 7 -63.21 -28.07 46.96
C ARG A 7 -61.86 -28.39 46.30
N LEU A 8 -61.60 -29.62 45.88
CA LEU A 8 -60.34 -29.98 45.21
C LEU A 8 -60.45 -30.16 43.69
N ARG A 9 -61.27 -29.34 43.03
CA ARG A 9 -61.23 -29.22 41.57
C ARG A 9 -61.34 -27.76 41.14
N ARG A 10 -60.26 -27.01 41.34
CA ARG A 10 -59.97 -25.86 40.48
C ARG A 10 -58.78 -26.24 39.62
N GLY A 11 -59.06 -26.34 38.33
CA GLY A 11 -58.17 -26.96 37.36
C GLY A 11 -56.81 -26.29 37.33
N SER A 12 -55.80 -27.13 37.15
CA SER A 12 -54.52 -26.72 36.60
C SER A 12 -54.76 -26.13 35.21
N VAL A 13 -55.07 -24.84 35.14
CA VAL A 13 -54.85 -24.08 33.92
C VAL A 13 -53.34 -24.00 33.82
N HIS A 14 -52.76 -24.97 33.11
CA HIS A 14 -51.44 -24.79 32.54
C HIS A 14 -51.57 -23.59 31.62
N ASP A 15 -51.22 -22.42 32.15
CA ASP A 15 -50.98 -21.22 31.38
C ASP A 15 -49.75 -21.52 30.52
N ARG A 16 -49.97 -22.25 29.42
CA ARG A 16 -48.98 -22.43 28.36
C ARG A 16 -48.86 -21.07 27.70
N ARG A 17 -48.07 -20.19 28.33
CA ARG A 17 -47.56 -19.00 27.66
C ARG A 17 -46.91 -19.49 26.36
N PRO A 18 -47.38 -19.02 25.18
CA PRO A 18 -46.81 -19.46 23.92
C PRO A 18 -45.32 -19.08 23.92
N TRP A 19 -44.49 -20.07 23.59
CA TRP A 19 -43.04 -19.98 23.54
C TRP A 19 -42.55 -18.74 22.78
N HIS A 20 -41.92 -17.79 23.50
CA HIS A 20 -41.06 -16.76 22.90
C HIS A 20 -39.63 -17.28 22.60
N GLY A 21 -39.31 -18.53 22.93
CA GLY A 21 -37.95 -19.08 22.81
C GLY A 21 -37.52 -19.39 21.37
N SER A 22 -38.42 -19.90 20.52
CA SER A 22 -38.08 -20.22 19.13
C SER A 22 -37.88 -18.97 18.26
N ALA A 23 -38.72 -17.95 18.46
CA ALA A 23 -38.63 -16.69 17.72
C ALA A 23 -37.32 -15.95 18.01
N PHE A 24 -36.88 -15.92 19.28
CA PHE A 24 -35.60 -15.34 19.69
C PHE A 24 -34.39 -16.06 19.07
N ILE A 25 -34.42 -17.40 19.02
CA ILE A 25 -33.34 -18.19 18.39
C ILE A 25 -33.25 -17.86 16.89
N VAL A 26 -34.38 -17.78 16.21
CA VAL A 26 -34.41 -17.42 14.78
C VAL A 26 -33.88 -16.01 14.55
N GLU A 27 -34.28 -15.04 15.36
CA GLU A 27 -33.75 -13.67 15.29
C GLU A 27 -32.24 -13.62 15.53
N ALA A 28 -31.74 -14.31 16.55
CA ALA A 28 -30.31 -14.41 16.83
C ALA A 28 -29.54 -15.07 15.68
N LEU A 29 -30.10 -16.11 15.04
CA LEU A 29 -29.49 -16.74 13.86
C LEU A 29 -29.46 -15.81 12.66
N VAL A 30 -30.55 -15.05 12.43
CA VAL A 30 -30.59 -14.04 11.34
C VAL A 30 -29.57 -12.94 11.60
N LEU A 31 -29.47 -12.44 12.83
CA LEU A 31 -28.46 -11.45 13.21
C LEU A 31 -27.04 -12.01 13.07
N LEU A 32 -26.81 -13.28 13.44
CA LEU A 32 -25.51 -13.93 13.28
C LEU A 32 -25.12 -14.04 11.81
N VAL A 33 -26.02 -14.49 10.94
CA VAL A 33 -25.77 -14.57 9.49
C VAL A 33 -25.50 -13.18 8.91
N PHE A 34 -26.30 -12.19 9.31
CA PHE A 34 -26.11 -10.81 8.89
C PHE A 34 -24.76 -10.26 9.36
N LEU A 35 -24.35 -10.55 10.60
CA LEU A 35 -23.06 -10.13 11.16
C LEU A 35 -21.89 -10.77 10.41
N ILE A 36 -21.96 -12.05 10.09
CA ILE A 36 -20.92 -12.75 9.32
C ILE A 36 -20.83 -12.13 7.91
N ALA A 37 -21.97 -11.88 7.27
CA ALA A 37 -22.00 -11.27 5.95
C ALA A 37 -21.43 -9.83 5.95
N SER A 38 -21.79 -9.01 6.94
CA SER A 38 -21.26 -7.64 7.05
C SER A 38 -19.77 -7.62 7.35
N LEU A 39 -19.28 -8.52 8.21
CA LEU A 39 -17.86 -8.66 8.49
C LEU A 39 -17.07 -9.09 7.25
N ALA A 40 -17.61 -10.01 6.45
CA ALA A 40 -16.99 -10.45 5.21
C ALA A 40 -16.83 -9.29 4.22
N VAL A 41 -17.85 -8.44 4.07
CA VAL A 41 -17.77 -7.23 3.22
C VAL A 41 -16.73 -6.26 3.76
N LEU A 42 -16.70 -6.01 5.08
CA LEU A 42 -15.70 -5.13 5.68
C LEU A 42 -14.27 -5.63 5.46
N MET A 43 -14.03 -6.94 5.62
CA MET A 43 -12.71 -7.53 5.34
C MET A 43 -12.28 -7.34 3.89
N GLN A 44 -13.20 -7.49 2.93
CA GLN A 44 -12.89 -7.26 1.51
C GLN A 44 -12.52 -5.80 1.24
N VAL A 45 -13.26 -4.85 1.82
CA VAL A 45 -12.99 -3.41 1.66
C VAL A 45 -11.67 -3.02 2.31
N ILE A 46 -11.40 -3.48 3.53
CA ILE A 46 -10.16 -3.17 4.26
C ILE A 46 -8.96 -3.82 3.59
N GLY A 47 -9.07 -5.09 3.17
CA GLY A 47 -8.00 -5.79 2.45
C GLY A 47 -7.61 -5.06 1.17
N GLY A 48 -8.59 -4.73 0.33
CA GLY A 48 -8.33 -3.98 -0.90
C GLY A 48 -7.90 -2.52 -0.68
N ALA A 49 -8.11 -1.94 0.50
CA ALA A 49 -7.57 -0.63 0.85
C ALA A 49 -6.11 -0.74 1.32
N HIS A 50 -5.76 -1.81 2.03
CA HIS A 50 -4.40 -2.06 2.48
C HIS A 50 -3.45 -2.29 1.32
N GLU A 51 -3.81 -3.18 0.39
CA GLU A 51 -3.02 -3.45 -0.84
C GLU A 51 -2.77 -2.16 -1.65
N ARG A 52 -3.83 -1.34 -1.83
CA ARG A 52 -3.68 -0.04 -2.52
C ARG A 52 -2.80 0.95 -1.75
N GLY A 53 -2.76 0.84 -0.43
CA GLY A 53 -1.87 1.63 0.41
C GLY A 53 -0.41 1.26 0.18
N GLU A 54 -0.11 -0.03 0.19
CA GLU A 54 1.25 -0.54 -0.08
C GLU A 54 1.72 -0.16 -1.49
N ASP A 55 0.86 -0.30 -2.51
CA ASP A 55 1.17 0.11 -3.88
C ASP A 55 1.43 1.63 -3.98
N ALA A 56 0.65 2.44 -3.26
CA ALA A 56 0.81 3.89 -3.24
C ALA A 56 2.12 4.32 -2.55
N ASP A 57 2.48 3.68 -1.44
CA ASP A 57 3.73 3.92 -0.73
C ASP A 57 4.93 3.53 -1.60
N ARG A 58 4.85 2.37 -2.26
CA ARG A 58 5.88 1.89 -3.21
C ARG A 58 6.09 2.86 -4.37
N LEU A 59 5.00 3.33 -4.98
CA LEU A 59 5.06 4.30 -6.07
C LEU A 59 5.61 5.65 -5.58
N SER A 60 5.18 6.13 -4.42
CA SER A 60 5.65 7.38 -3.83
C SER A 60 7.17 7.36 -3.59
N ASN A 61 7.68 6.28 -3.02
CA ASN A 61 9.12 6.08 -2.83
C ASN A 61 9.89 6.09 -4.16
N ALA A 62 9.37 5.38 -5.16
CA ALA A 62 9.99 5.34 -6.49
C ALA A 62 10.03 6.74 -7.15
N ILE A 63 8.97 7.54 -7.02
CA ILE A 63 8.93 8.92 -7.51
C ILE A 63 9.99 9.79 -6.82
N ILE A 64 10.14 9.67 -5.49
CA ILE A 64 11.14 10.43 -4.73
C ILE A 64 12.54 10.08 -5.21
N LEU A 65 12.86 8.80 -5.37
CA LEU A 65 14.16 8.34 -5.85
C LEU A 65 14.47 8.86 -7.26
N ALA A 66 13.52 8.71 -8.19
CA ALA A 66 13.67 9.21 -9.56
C ALA A 66 13.83 10.73 -9.61
N SER A 67 13.07 11.46 -8.80
CA SER A 67 13.14 12.94 -8.75
C SER A 67 14.47 13.41 -8.17
N ASN A 68 14.94 12.79 -7.09
CA ASN A 68 16.24 13.10 -6.50
C ASN A 68 17.39 12.83 -7.49
N ASP A 69 17.30 11.74 -8.26
CA ASP A 69 18.28 11.46 -9.29
C ASP A 69 18.19 12.44 -10.48
N ALA A 70 16.98 12.82 -10.88
CA ALA A 70 16.76 13.84 -11.90
C ALA A 70 17.33 15.20 -11.47
N GLU A 71 17.21 15.58 -10.19
CA GLU A 71 17.85 16.76 -9.62
C GLU A 71 19.38 16.65 -9.63
N THR A 72 19.91 15.47 -9.31
CA THR A 72 21.36 15.19 -9.36
C THR A 72 21.90 15.31 -10.79
N PHE A 73 21.20 14.74 -11.77
CA PHE A 73 21.51 14.89 -13.19
C PHE A 73 21.39 16.36 -13.64
N ALA A 74 20.37 17.06 -13.17
CA ALA A 74 20.22 18.48 -13.46
C ALA A 74 21.37 19.30 -12.85
N ALA A 75 21.96 18.91 -11.72
CA ALA A 75 23.13 19.59 -11.16
C ALA A 75 24.39 19.33 -11.99
N ASP A 76 24.64 18.07 -12.36
CA ASP A 76 25.78 17.64 -13.15
C ASP A 76 25.39 16.58 -14.20
N PRO A 77 25.05 17.00 -15.43
CA PRO A 77 24.65 16.07 -16.49
C PRO A 77 25.85 15.30 -17.07
N THR A 78 27.08 15.68 -16.71
CA THR A 78 28.31 15.05 -17.21
C THR A 78 28.74 13.84 -16.39
N ALA A 79 28.14 13.64 -15.21
CA ALA A 79 28.33 12.46 -14.37
C ALA A 79 27.95 11.15 -15.10
N GLY A 80 27.06 11.22 -16.09
CA GLY A 80 26.68 10.10 -16.95
C GLY A 80 25.76 9.08 -16.26
N ASP A 81 25.89 7.83 -16.69
CA ASP A 81 25.07 6.72 -16.24
C ASP A 81 25.26 6.45 -14.74
N LEU A 82 24.18 5.98 -14.10
CA LEU A 82 24.18 5.61 -12.69
C LEU A 82 23.40 4.31 -12.51
N VAL A 83 23.90 3.44 -11.63
CA VAL A 83 23.14 2.33 -11.07
C VAL A 83 23.36 2.36 -9.57
N THR A 84 22.28 2.46 -8.81
CA THR A 84 22.33 2.52 -7.35
C THR A 84 21.15 1.77 -6.76
N THR A 85 21.35 1.16 -5.60
CA THR A 85 20.31 0.45 -4.88
C THR A 85 19.96 1.20 -3.61
N TYR A 86 18.66 1.32 -3.33
CA TYR A 86 18.12 1.85 -2.09
C TYR A 86 17.31 0.79 -1.36
N ALA A 87 17.38 0.82 -0.03
CA ALA A 87 16.53 0.03 0.85
C ALA A 87 15.66 0.97 1.70
N LEU A 88 14.38 0.61 1.89
CA LEU A 88 13.49 1.30 2.81
C LEU A 88 13.66 0.70 4.21
N VAL A 89 14.32 1.45 5.10
CA VAL A 89 14.59 1.02 6.49
C VAL A 89 13.93 1.99 7.45
N ASN A 90 12.99 1.50 8.25
CA ASN A 90 12.22 2.32 9.21
C ASN A 90 11.53 3.56 8.58
N GLY A 91 11.08 3.45 7.32
CA GLY A 91 10.44 4.55 6.60
C GLY A 91 11.41 5.54 5.95
N GLU A 92 12.71 5.26 5.98
CA GLU A 92 13.75 6.08 5.35
C GLU A 92 14.42 5.32 4.20
N LEU A 93 14.60 6.00 3.06
CA LEU A 93 15.29 5.48 1.90
C LEU A 93 16.80 5.69 2.07
N ILE A 94 17.54 4.61 2.26
CA ILE A 94 18.99 4.64 2.43
C ILE A 94 19.68 3.93 1.27
N VAL A 95 20.85 4.43 0.86
CA VAL A 95 21.68 3.75 -0.16
C VAL A 95 22.21 2.46 0.45
N GLU A 96 22.01 1.35 -0.25
CA GLU A 96 22.50 0.04 0.15
C GLU A 96 24.02 -0.03 -0.13
N ALA A 97 24.82 0.20 0.91
CA ALA A 97 26.28 0.07 0.84
C ALA A 97 26.72 -1.32 1.29
N GLY A 98 26.71 -2.30 0.36
CA GLY A 98 27.20 -3.65 0.60
C GLY A 98 26.17 -4.62 1.21
N ASN A 99 26.63 -5.78 1.69
CA ASN A 99 25.78 -6.92 2.07
C ASN A 99 25.00 -6.77 3.39
N ASP A 100 24.96 -5.57 4.00
CA ASP A 100 24.29 -5.32 5.29
C ASP A 100 22.82 -4.87 5.12
N ALA A 101 22.18 -5.25 4.02
CA ALA A 101 20.77 -4.99 3.81
C ALA A 101 19.94 -5.76 4.85
N PRO A 102 19.01 -5.10 5.57
CA PRO A 102 18.07 -5.82 6.41
C PRO A 102 17.25 -6.77 5.53
N GLU A 103 17.17 -8.04 5.94
CA GLU A 103 16.55 -9.17 5.22
C GLU A 103 15.10 -8.94 4.76
N ARG A 104 14.45 -7.86 5.20
CA ARG A 104 13.02 -7.61 5.03
C ARG A 104 12.68 -6.17 4.59
N ALA A 105 13.64 -5.41 4.08
CA ALA A 105 13.37 -4.07 3.55
C ALA A 105 12.94 -4.11 2.09
N ASP A 106 12.04 -3.20 1.72
CA ASP A 106 11.70 -2.98 0.31
C ASP A 106 12.90 -2.38 -0.40
N ARG A 107 13.29 -3.01 -1.52
CA ARG A 107 14.45 -2.62 -2.31
C ARG A 107 14.02 -1.93 -3.60
N TYR A 108 14.76 -0.90 -3.95
CA TYR A 108 14.58 -0.11 -5.17
C TYR A 108 15.93 0.02 -5.88
N ASP A 109 16.02 -0.45 -7.11
CA ASP A 109 17.17 -0.19 -7.96
C ASP A 109 16.86 1.00 -8.86
N VAL A 110 17.73 2.00 -8.84
CA VAL A 110 17.63 3.22 -9.65
C VAL A 110 18.69 3.15 -10.73
N THR A 111 18.24 3.19 -11.99
CA THR A 111 19.10 3.18 -13.17
C THR A 111 18.91 4.49 -13.92
N ARG A 112 19.99 5.21 -14.17
CA ARG A 112 20.03 6.35 -15.09
C ARG A 112 20.88 6.00 -16.30
N THR A 113 20.32 6.21 -17.49
CA THR A 113 21.04 6.14 -18.77
C THR A 113 21.09 7.52 -19.40
N VAL A 114 22.28 8.01 -19.74
CA VAL A 114 22.52 9.36 -20.26
C VAL A 114 23.01 9.30 -21.70
N GLN A 115 22.40 10.10 -22.57
CA GLN A 115 22.82 10.31 -23.94
C GLN A 115 23.27 11.75 -24.13
N ALA A 116 24.48 11.93 -24.66
CA ALA A 116 25.05 13.24 -24.97
C ALA A 116 24.98 13.52 -26.48
N GLN A 117 24.38 14.65 -26.84
CA GLN A 117 24.24 15.11 -28.21
C GLN A 117 24.97 16.45 -28.38
N ALA A 118 26.12 16.42 -29.06
CA ALA A 118 26.86 17.62 -29.36
C ALA A 118 26.09 18.50 -30.36
N GLN A 119 25.99 19.80 -30.06
CA GLN A 119 25.37 20.83 -30.89
C GLN A 119 26.38 21.92 -31.24
N GLN A 120 25.98 22.88 -32.09
CA GLN A 120 26.88 23.94 -32.58
C GLN A 120 27.47 24.80 -31.44
N THR A 121 26.73 25.02 -30.35
CA THR A 121 27.13 25.94 -29.25
C THR A 121 27.05 25.30 -27.86
N GLY A 122 26.99 23.97 -27.77
CA GLY A 122 26.84 23.26 -26.50
C GLY A 122 26.60 21.76 -26.68
N THR A 123 26.24 21.10 -25.59
CA THR A 123 25.85 19.68 -25.57
C THR A 123 24.51 19.55 -24.88
N LEU A 124 23.56 18.88 -25.53
CA LEU A 124 22.30 18.45 -24.90
C LEU A 124 22.53 17.08 -24.29
N TYR A 125 22.30 16.96 -22.99
CA TYR A 125 22.27 15.68 -22.29
C TYR A 125 20.82 15.30 -22.06
N GLU A 126 20.45 14.08 -22.42
CA GLU A 126 19.15 13.48 -22.14
C GLU A 126 19.39 12.31 -21.18
N ALA A 127 18.56 12.18 -20.16
CA ALA A 127 18.63 11.10 -19.19
C ALA A 127 17.28 10.40 -19.09
N HIS A 128 17.34 9.08 -19.16
CA HIS A 128 16.24 8.18 -18.84
C HIS A 128 16.50 7.56 -17.47
N ILE A 129 15.60 7.77 -16.51
CA ILE A 129 15.73 7.28 -15.14
C ILE A 129 14.61 6.28 -14.87
N GLU A 130 14.97 5.06 -14.53
CA GLU A 130 14.07 3.97 -14.16
C GLU A 130 14.27 3.60 -12.70
N VAL A 131 13.17 3.36 -11.99
CA VAL A 131 13.18 2.81 -10.64
C VAL A 131 12.45 1.47 -10.67
N THR A 132 13.20 0.41 -10.40
CA THR A 132 12.70 -0.96 -10.36
C THR A 132 12.63 -1.47 -8.94
N SER A 133 11.65 -2.32 -8.66
CA SER A 133 11.51 -3.04 -7.41
C SER A 133 10.89 -4.40 -7.73
N ASP A 134 11.36 -5.47 -7.09
CA ASP A 134 11.01 -6.87 -7.43
C ASP A 134 11.05 -7.17 -8.95
N ASP A 135 12.12 -6.74 -9.62
CA ASP A 135 12.33 -6.88 -11.07
C ASP A 135 11.26 -6.21 -11.97
N ALA A 136 10.38 -5.37 -11.41
CA ALA A 136 9.38 -4.60 -12.15
C ALA A 136 9.68 -3.10 -12.10
N ILE A 137 9.50 -2.41 -13.23
CA ILE A 137 9.57 -0.94 -13.28
C ILE A 137 8.36 -0.39 -12.52
N VAL A 138 8.62 0.34 -11.43
CA VAL A 138 7.59 1.00 -10.62
C VAL A 138 7.35 2.42 -11.14
N TYR A 139 8.41 3.11 -11.51
CA TYR A 139 8.34 4.48 -12.01
C TYR A 139 9.50 4.77 -12.97
N GLN A 140 9.27 5.66 -13.92
CA GLN A 140 10.28 6.13 -14.86
C GLN A 140 10.07 7.60 -15.20
N VAL A 141 11.14 8.32 -15.49
CA VAL A 141 11.10 9.72 -15.91
C VAL A 141 12.23 10.03 -16.89
N ASP A 142 11.89 10.81 -17.92
CA ASP A 142 12.85 11.39 -18.84
C ASP A 142 13.12 12.84 -18.46
N THR A 143 14.38 13.25 -18.50
CA THR A 143 14.81 14.63 -18.27
C THR A 143 15.95 15.01 -19.21
N ALA A 144 16.18 16.31 -19.37
CA ALA A 144 17.22 16.81 -20.25
C ALA A 144 17.85 18.09 -19.72
N ARG A 145 19.13 18.28 -20.00
CA ARG A 145 19.88 19.49 -19.66
C ARG A 145 20.83 19.89 -20.77
N TYR A 146 20.71 21.14 -21.20
CA TYR A 146 21.65 21.74 -22.14
C TYR A 146 22.80 22.44 -21.40
N VAL A 147 24.03 22.20 -21.87
CA VAL A 147 25.24 22.85 -21.37
C VAL A 147 25.89 23.61 -22.51
N SER A 148 25.98 24.94 -22.40
CA SER A 148 26.63 25.79 -23.41
C SER A 148 28.16 25.64 -23.38
N ASN A 149 28.80 25.74 -24.54
CA ASN A 149 30.26 25.77 -24.66
C ASN A 149 30.86 27.10 -24.18
N GLU A 150 30.06 28.16 -24.16
CA GLU A 150 30.39 29.40 -23.48
C GLU A 150 30.20 29.17 -21.99
N GLY A 151 31.30 28.81 -21.32
CA GLY A 151 31.31 28.60 -19.88
C GLY A 151 30.72 29.82 -19.17
N VAL A 152 29.83 29.56 -18.21
CA VAL A 152 29.31 30.58 -17.29
C VAL A 152 30.53 31.22 -16.61
N GLN A 153 30.95 32.38 -17.10
CA GLN A 153 31.82 33.29 -16.33
C GLN A 153 30.98 33.73 -15.13
N ARG A 154 31.17 33.04 -14.00
CA ARG A 154 30.76 33.54 -12.68
C ARG A 154 31.79 34.54 -12.17
#